data_AF-A0A9N9DID6-F1
#
_entry.id   AF-A0A9N9DID6-F1
#
_cell.length_a   1.000
_cell.length_b   1.000
_cell.length_c   1.000
_cell.angle_alpha   90.00
_cell.angle_beta   90.00
_cell.angle_gamma   90.00
#
_symmetry.space_group_name_H-M   'P 1'
#
loop_
_entity.id
_entity.type
_entity.pdbx_description
1 polymer ?
#
loop_
_entity_poly.entity_id
_entity_poly.type
_entity_poly.pdbx_seq_one_letter_code
_entity_poly.pdbx_strand_id
1 'polypeptide(L)'
;MVSSLIEHDRIKTTLAKAKEARKLADKEHFKTIPKLFGDMADRYRERNGGYTRIHRIGNRIADNAPMAVLEYVDAPGDLKYEMLIKQLARRELDPSLKVPTTFNGERVSPLRKKREFKKWLDRLKAQRKFEKQVEKMMKCKKMPPKELDSAILQEIRNLKIADERKEDMKIQYKLRKKGGHLSYENMR
;
A
#
# COMPACT_ATOMS: atom_id res chain seq x y z
N MET A 1 1.90 15.53 17.50
CA MET A 1 1.84 14.15 16.93
C MET A 1 0.41 13.72 16.74
N VAL A 2 -0.43 13.77 17.78
CA VAL A 2 -1.86 13.48 17.65
C VAL A 2 -2.57 14.46 16.71
N SER A 3 -2.26 15.76 16.76
CA SER A 3 -2.83 16.73 15.80
C SER A 3 -2.56 16.33 14.34
N SER A 4 -1.33 15.91 14.02
CA SER A 4 -0.97 15.41 12.68
C SER A 4 -1.69 14.10 12.32
N LEU A 5 -1.97 13.25 13.29
CA LEU A 5 -2.78 12.04 13.08
C LEU A 5 -4.24 12.42 12.74
N ILE A 6 -4.82 13.40 13.45
CA ILE A 6 -6.18 13.87 13.16
C ILE A 6 -6.24 14.51 11.78
N GLU A 7 -5.29 15.38 11.45
CA GLU A 7 -5.23 16.07 10.16
C GLU A 7 -5.10 15.11 8.98
N HIS A 8 -4.19 14.12 9.08
CA HIS A 8 -3.83 13.25 7.95
C HIS A 8 -4.45 11.84 7.99
N ASP A 9 -5.24 11.51 9.02
CA ASP A 9 -5.79 10.18 9.32
C ASP A 9 -4.76 9.06 9.55
N ARG A 10 -3.49 9.26 9.15
CA ARG A 10 -2.39 8.30 9.23
C ARG A 10 -1.04 8.99 9.43
N ILE A 11 -0.21 8.43 10.31
CA ILE A 11 1.20 8.83 10.48
C ILE A 11 2.13 7.62 10.58
N LYS A 12 3.37 7.79 10.08
CA LYS A 12 4.46 6.81 10.23
C LYS A 12 5.42 7.29 11.31
N THR A 13 5.65 6.49 12.34
CA THR A 13 6.50 6.86 13.49
C THR A 13 7.11 5.63 14.16
N THR A 14 7.92 5.83 15.20
CA THR A 14 8.44 4.71 16.01
C THR A 14 7.31 4.04 16.78
N LEU A 15 7.40 2.73 17.01
CA LEU A 15 6.38 1.97 17.71
C LEU A 15 6.03 2.53 19.10
N ALA A 16 7.04 2.94 19.87
CA ALA A 16 6.83 3.51 21.21
C ALA A 16 5.97 4.78 21.13
N LYS A 17 6.36 5.72 20.25
CA LYS A 17 5.59 6.95 19.99
C LYS A 17 4.17 6.67 19.51
N ALA A 18 3.97 5.69 18.62
CA ALA A 18 2.63 5.31 18.17
C ALA A 18 1.74 4.80 19.31
N LYS A 19 2.29 3.99 20.23
CA LYS A 19 1.55 3.50 21.40
C LYS A 19 1.15 4.62 22.36
N GLU A 20 2.05 5.56 22.64
CA GLU A 20 1.73 6.71 23.50
C GLU A 20 0.73 7.66 22.84
N ALA A 21 0.92 7.97 21.55
CA ALA A 21 -0.01 8.80 20.80
C ALA A 21 -1.42 8.18 20.75
N ARG A 22 -1.53 6.85 20.65
CA ARG A 22 -2.83 6.15 20.71
C ARG A 22 -3.59 6.40 22.01
N LYS A 23 -2.91 6.48 23.15
CA LYS A 23 -3.56 6.75 24.45
C LYS A 23 -4.07 8.19 24.55
N LEU A 24 -3.40 9.10 23.85
CA LEU A 24 -3.70 10.53 23.85
C LEU A 24 -4.63 10.95 22.72
N ALA A 25 -4.81 10.11 21.71
CA ALA A 25 -5.64 10.39 20.53
C ALA A 25 -7.11 10.63 20.89
N ASP A 26 -7.55 10.11 22.04
CA ASP A 26 -8.90 10.28 22.57
C ASP A 26 -9.05 11.59 23.39
N LYS A 27 -8.00 12.43 23.49
CA LYS A 27 -8.00 13.67 24.30
C LYS A 27 -7.81 14.93 23.44
N GLU A 28 -8.61 15.95 23.75
CA GLU A 28 -8.90 17.17 22.99
C GLU A 28 -7.70 17.97 22.44
N HIS A 29 -7.85 18.49 21.22
CA HIS A 29 -6.91 19.39 20.56
C HIS A 29 -7.63 20.52 19.79
N PHE A 30 -7.44 21.77 20.21
CA PHE A 30 -8.20 22.94 19.75
C PHE A 30 -8.16 23.22 18.24
N LYS A 31 -7.03 22.97 17.56
CA LYS A 31 -6.92 23.20 16.09
C LYS A 31 -7.65 22.16 15.25
N THR A 32 -7.97 20.99 15.81
CA THR A 32 -8.56 19.86 15.10
C THR A 32 -10.03 19.65 15.40
N ILE A 33 -10.61 20.50 16.26
CA ILE A 33 -12.02 20.45 16.71
C ILE A 33 -13.01 20.32 15.53
N PRO A 34 -12.91 21.10 14.43
CA PRO A 34 -13.90 20.99 13.35
C PRO A 34 -13.94 19.60 12.69
N LYS A 35 -12.78 18.99 12.45
CA LYS A 35 -12.69 17.63 11.87
C LYS A 35 -13.12 16.56 12.88
N LEU A 36 -12.80 16.78 14.16
CA LEU A 36 -13.12 15.87 15.25
C LEU A 36 -14.64 15.76 15.48
N PHE A 37 -15.33 16.91 15.56
CA PHE A 37 -16.79 16.97 15.77
C PHE A 37 -17.62 16.90 14.48
N GLY A 38 -16.97 16.96 13.30
CA GLY A 38 -17.59 16.70 12.00
C GLY A 38 -17.36 15.25 11.55
N ASP A 39 -16.56 15.08 10.49
CA ASP A 39 -16.32 13.80 9.81
C ASP A 39 -16.02 12.62 10.75
N MET A 40 -15.21 12.85 11.80
CA MET A 40 -14.82 11.77 12.73
C MET A 40 -15.98 11.36 13.65
N ALA A 41 -16.73 12.34 14.18
CA ALA A 41 -17.90 12.06 15.01
C ALA A 41 -18.97 11.29 14.24
N ASP A 42 -19.23 11.67 12.99
CA ASP A 42 -20.16 10.94 12.11
C ASP A 42 -19.68 9.52 11.84
N ARG A 43 -18.40 9.35 11.50
CA ARG A 43 -17.79 8.05 11.18
C ARG A 43 -17.81 7.07 12.36
N TYR A 44 -17.64 7.57 13.57
CA TYR A 44 -17.46 6.75 14.77
C TYR A 44 -18.67 6.73 15.71
N ARG A 45 -19.80 7.32 15.32
CA ARG A 45 -21.02 7.42 16.13
C ARG A 45 -21.46 6.10 16.76
N GLU A 46 -21.40 5.01 16.00
CA GLU A 46 -21.85 3.68 16.44
C GLU A 46 -20.72 2.81 17.00
N ARG A 47 -19.46 3.26 16.91
CA ARG A 47 -18.30 2.48 17.35
C ARG A 47 -18.00 2.76 18.83
N ASN A 48 -18.17 1.75 19.67
CA ASN A 48 -17.81 1.82 21.09
C ASN A 48 -16.32 1.44 21.30
N GLY A 49 -15.43 2.41 21.07
CA GLY A 49 -13.98 2.27 21.25
C GLY A 49 -13.23 1.63 20.07
N GLY A 50 -11.90 1.64 20.16
CA GLY A 50 -11.04 1.05 19.13
C GLY A 50 -10.91 1.87 17.84
N TYR A 51 -10.91 3.21 17.96
CA TYR A 51 -10.87 4.14 16.82
C TYR A 51 -9.56 4.12 16.04
N THR A 52 -8.47 3.64 16.64
CA THR A 52 -7.14 3.64 16.05
C THR A 52 -6.56 2.23 15.91
N ARG A 53 -5.70 2.07 14.90
CA ARG A 53 -4.98 0.83 14.59
C ARG A 53 -3.49 1.10 14.42
N ILE A 54 -2.66 0.19 14.95
CA ILE A 54 -1.21 0.24 14.81
C ILE A 54 -0.75 -0.94 13.94
N HIS A 55 -0.09 -0.64 12.82
CA HIS A 55 0.56 -1.62 11.96
C HIS A 55 2.07 -1.57 12.15
N ARG A 56 2.70 -2.71 12.44
CA ARG A 56 4.17 -2.79 12.51
C ARG A 56 4.73 -2.92 11.10
N ILE A 57 5.77 -2.14 10.78
CA ILE A 57 6.35 -2.06 9.42
C ILE A 57 7.84 -2.39 9.41
N GLY A 58 8.33 -3.09 10.43
CA GLY A 58 9.74 -3.45 10.58
C GLY A 58 10.56 -2.37 11.29
N ASN A 59 11.88 -2.48 11.20
CA ASN A 59 12.82 -1.61 11.91
C ASN A 59 13.42 -0.56 10.96
N ARG A 60 13.75 0.61 11.51
CA ARG A 60 14.44 1.68 10.79
C ARG A 60 15.89 1.28 10.54
N ILE A 61 16.38 1.51 9.33
CA ILE A 61 17.67 0.99 8.86
C ILE A 61 18.86 1.52 9.69
N ALA A 62 18.85 2.81 10.08
CA ALA A 62 20.00 3.45 10.71
C ALA A 62 20.25 3.00 12.16
N ASP A 63 19.19 2.89 12.96
CA ASP A 63 19.27 2.65 14.41
C ASP A 63 18.50 1.42 14.86
N ASN A 64 18.05 0.59 13.91
CA ASN A 64 17.23 -0.59 14.12
C ASN A 64 15.97 -0.34 14.97
N ALA A 65 15.49 0.91 15.04
CA ALA A 65 14.36 1.26 15.88
C ALA A 65 13.05 0.67 15.30
N PRO A 66 12.20 0.02 16.10
CA PRO A 66 10.95 -0.55 15.61
C PRO A 66 9.98 0.55 15.17
N MET A 67 9.48 0.44 13.94
CA MET A 67 8.59 1.39 13.31
C MET A 67 7.15 0.87 13.22
N ALA A 68 6.21 1.79 13.22
CA ALA A 68 4.80 1.50 13.04
C ALA A 68 4.06 2.62 12.30
N VAL A 69 2.95 2.24 11.67
CA VAL A 69 1.94 3.15 11.13
C VAL A 69 0.79 3.20 12.13
N LEU A 70 0.44 4.39 12.59
CA LEU A 70 -0.76 4.64 13.38
C LEU A 70 -1.80 5.26 12.45
N GLU A 71 -3.00 4.68 12.43
CA GLU A 71 -4.11 5.14 11.59
C GLU A 71 -5.44 5.14 12.34
N TYR A 72 -6.37 5.94 11.85
CA TYR A 72 -7.79 5.88 12.19
C TYR A 72 -8.49 4.77 11.39
N VAL A 73 -9.36 4.01 12.06
CA VAL A 73 -10.08 2.87 11.47
C VAL A 73 -11.16 3.37 10.51
N ASP A 74 -11.37 2.70 9.38
CA ASP A 74 -12.39 3.07 8.37
C ASP A 74 -12.22 4.48 7.80
N ALA A 75 -11.05 5.09 7.98
CA ALA A 75 -10.70 6.33 7.33
C ALA A 75 -10.57 6.12 5.81
N PRO A 76 -10.77 7.18 4.99
CA PRO A 76 -10.42 7.15 3.58
C PRO A 76 -8.99 6.66 3.39
N GLY A 77 -8.82 5.55 2.68
CA GLY A 77 -7.52 4.92 2.46
C GLY A 77 -7.02 4.02 3.59
N ASP A 78 -7.86 3.55 4.53
CA ASP A 78 -7.52 2.57 5.59
C ASP A 78 -6.60 1.46 5.05
N LEU A 79 -5.44 1.29 5.69
CA LEU A 79 -4.35 0.47 5.17
C LEU A 79 -4.76 -1.00 5.14
N LYS A 80 -5.49 -1.44 6.17
CA LYS A 80 -5.96 -2.83 6.28
C LYS A 80 -6.97 -3.12 5.16
N TYR A 81 -7.84 -2.17 4.86
CA TYR A 81 -8.81 -2.28 3.78
C TYR A 81 -8.13 -2.25 2.40
N GLU A 82 -7.17 -1.36 2.17
CA GLU A 82 -6.38 -1.31 0.93
C GLU A 82 -5.59 -2.60 0.71
N MET A 83 -4.93 -3.12 1.75
CA MET A 83 -4.20 -4.41 1.70
C MET A 83 -5.14 -5.57 1.34
N LEU A 84 -6.33 -5.59 1.91
CA LEU A 84 -7.34 -6.61 1.59
C LEU A 84 -7.78 -6.52 0.13
N ILE A 85 -8.10 -5.32 -0.38
CA ILE A 85 -8.45 -5.13 -1.80
C ILE A 85 -7.32 -5.62 -2.71
N LYS A 86 -6.08 -5.27 -2.38
CA LYS A 86 -4.88 -5.70 -3.09
C LYS A 86 -4.73 -7.22 -3.09
N GLN A 87 -4.93 -7.87 -1.95
CA GLN A 87 -4.90 -9.34 -1.84
C GLN A 87 -6.02 -10.00 -2.66
N LEU A 88 -7.24 -9.48 -2.59
CA LEU A 88 -8.38 -9.99 -3.36
C LEU A 88 -8.13 -9.88 -4.87
N ALA A 89 -7.63 -8.74 -5.32
CA ALA A 89 -7.32 -8.52 -6.74
C ALA A 89 -6.18 -9.43 -7.22
N ARG A 90 -5.19 -9.73 -6.36
CA ARG A 90 -4.16 -10.74 -6.64
C ARG A 90 -4.75 -12.13 -6.74
N ARG A 91 -5.65 -12.52 -5.83
CA ARG A 91 -6.34 -13.82 -5.89
C ARG A 91 -7.16 -14.00 -7.16
N GLU A 92 -7.73 -12.93 -7.70
CA GLU A 92 -8.43 -12.97 -8.98
C GLU A 92 -7.49 -13.34 -10.15
N LEU A 93 -6.21 -12.98 -10.05
CA LEU A 93 -5.19 -13.30 -11.05
C LEU A 93 -4.49 -14.64 -10.79
N ASP A 94 -4.45 -15.06 -9.54
CA ASP A 94 -3.87 -16.32 -9.09
C ASP A 94 -4.80 -16.96 -8.03
N PRO A 95 -5.70 -17.86 -8.47
CA PRO A 95 -6.68 -18.49 -7.60
C PRO A 95 -6.10 -19.30 -6.44
N SER A 96 -4.81 -19.65 -6.49
CA SER A 96 -4.13 -20.43 -5.43
C SER A 96 -3.91 -19.62 -4.15
N LEU A 97 -3.94 -18.28 -4.24
CA LEU A 97 -3.68 -17.40 -3.10
C LEU A 97 -4.80 -17.48 -2.05
N LYS A 98 -4.41 -17.78 -0.81
CA LYS A 98 -5.30 -17.71 0.35
C LYS A 98 -5.50 -16.25 0.73
N VAL A 99 -6.75 -15.81 0.77
CA VAL A 99 -7.13 -14.46 1.24
C VAL A 99 -8.29 -14.58 2.23
N PRO A 100 -8.44 -13.63 3.16
CA PRO A 100 -9.55 -13.62 4.11
C PRO A 100 -10.90 -13.67 3.40
N THR A 101 -11.85 -14.43 3.96
CA THR A 101 -13.24 -14.50 3.48
C THR A 101 -14.12 -13.40 4.06
N THR A 102 -13.73 -12.87 5.22
CA THR A 102 -14.43 -11.80 5.93
C THR A 102 -13.50 -10.65 6.33
N PHE A 103 -14.06 -9.45 6.51
CA PHE A 103 -13.39 -8.25 7.00
C PHE A 103 -14.37 -7.47 7.87
N ASN A 104 -13.96 -7.13 9.10
CA ASN A 104 -14.81 -6.47 10.11
C ASN A 104 -16.19 -7.17 10.30
N GLY A 105 -16.22 -8.51 10.21
CA GLY A 105 -17.46 -9.30 10.34
C GLY A 105 -18.28 -9.43 9.05
N GLU A 106 -17.98 -8.63 8.02
CA GLU A 106 -18.67 -8.68 6.73
C GLU A 106 -17.96 -9.58 5.72
N ARG A 107 -18.71 -10.16 4.77
CA ARG A 107 -18.11 -10.90 3.66
C ARG A 107 -17.32 -9.95 2.76
N VAL A 108 -16.16 -10.38 2.29
CA VAL A 108 -15.33 -9.56 1.38
C VAL A 108 -15.79 -9.59 -0.07
N SER A 109 -16.69 -10.52 -0.44
CA SER A 109 -17.19 -10.66 -1.81
C SER A 109 -17.79 -9.37 -2.40
N PRO A 110 -18.53 -8.51 -1.66
CA PRO A 110 -19.05 -7.25 -2.19
C PRO A 110 -17.94 -6.26 -2.56
N LEU A 111 -16.77 -6.32 -1.92
CA LEU A 111 -15.65 -5.43 -2.22
C LEU A 111 -15.16 -5.58 -3.67
N ARG A 112 -15.36 -6.75 -4.29
CA ARG A 112 -15.02 -6.98 -5.70
C ARG A 112 -15.82 -6.12 -6.67
N LYS A 113 -17.00 -5.64 -6.25
CA LYS A 113 -17.85 -4.76 -7.06
C LYS A 113 -17.46 -3.29 -6.94
N LYS A 114 -16.61 -2.92 -5.97
CA LYS A 114 -16.23 -1.53 -5.74
C LYS A 114 -15.28 -1.00 -6.81
N ARG A 115 -15.40 0.29 -7.12
CA ARG A 115 -14.55 1.01 -8.10
C ARG A 115 -13.06 0.86 -7.79
N GLU A 116 -12.69 0.89 -6.51
CA GLU A 116 -11.32 0.75 -6.03
C GLU A 116 -10.71 -0.60 -6.40
N PHE A 117 -11.48 -1.68 -6.23
CA PHE A 117 -11.07 -3.02 -6.62
C PHE A 117 -10.80 -3.12 -8.11
N LYS A 118 -11.73 -2.64 -8.95
CA LYS A 118 -11.56 -2.64 -10.41
C LYS A 118 -10.29 -1.88 -10.83
N LYS A 119 -10.10 -0.67 -10.28
CA LYS A 119 -8.88 0.13 -10.51
C LYS A 119 -7.61 -0.63 -10.15
N TRP A 120 -7.63 -1.39 -9.07
CA TRP A 120 -6.49 -2.18 -8.61
C TRP A 120 -6.25 -3.41 -9.50
N LEU A 121 -7.31 -4.13 -9.87
CA LEU A 121 -7.26 -5.29 -10.75
C LEU A 121 -6.73 -4.91 -12.15
N ASP A 122 -7.22 -3.81 -12.72
CA ASP A 122 -6.77 -3.30 -14.02
C ASP A 122 -5.28 -2.93 -13.96
N ARG A 123 -4.84 -2.31 -12.85
CA ARG A 123 -3.43 -2.00 -12.61
C ARG A 123 -2.57 -3.26 -12.57
N LEU A 124 -3.00 -4.29 -11.84
CA LEU A 124 -2.27 -5.57 -11.78
C LEU A 124 -2.21 -6.27 -13.14
N LYS A 125 -3.31 -6.28 -13.89
CA LYS A 125 -3.37 -6.86 -15.24
C LYS A 125 -2.38 -6.17 -16.17
N ALA A 126 -2.33 -4.84 -16.14
CA ALA A 126 -1.37 -4.05 -16.91
C ALA A 126 0.08 -4.38 -16.51
N GLN A 127 0.35 -4.46 -15.21
CA GLN A 127 1.68 -4.83 -14.70
C GLN A 127 2.09 -6.24 -15.15
N ARG A 128 1.22 -7.25 -15.01
CA ARG A 128 1.50 -8.62 -15.43
C ARG A 128 1.72 -8.72 -16.95
N LYS A 129 0.99 -7.93 -17.74
CA LYS A 129 1.21 -7.83 -19.20
C LYS A 129 2.59 -7.28 -19.52
N PHE A 130 3.01 -6.22 -18.84
CA PHE A 130 4.34 -5.65 -18.99
C PHE A 130 5.45 -6.64 -18.58
N GLU A 131 5.31 -7.30 -17.44
CA GLU A 131 6.27 -8.30 -16.97
C GLU A 131 6.44 -9.46 -17.96
N LYS A 132 5.34 -9.95 -18.55
CA LYS A 132 5.39 -10.96 -19.62
C LYS A 132 6.08 -10.44 -20.88
N GLN A 133 5.89 -9.17 -21.25
CA GLN A 133 6.56 -8.55 -22.38
C GLN A 133 8.08 -8.46 -22.14
N VAL A 134 8.50 -8.02 -20.95
CA VAL A 134 9.91 -7.99 -20.53
C VAL A 134 10.50 -9.41 -20.51
N GLU A 135 9.78 -10.39 -19.97
CA GLU A 135 10.23 -11.78 -19.94
C GLU A 135 10.39 -12.35 -21.36
N LYS A 136 9.47 -12.03 -22.28
CA LYS A 136 9.58 -12.40 -23.70
C LYS A 136 10.80 -11.74 -24.34
N MET A 137 11.06 -10.46 -24.09
CA MET A 137 12.25 -9.76 -24.56
C MET A 137 13.54 -10.41 -24.02
N MET A 138 13.55 -10.82 -22.75
CA MET A 138 14.69 -11.52 -22.12
C MET A 138 14.90 -12.94 -22.68
N LYS A 139 13.82 -13.69 -22.99
CA LYS A 139 13.88 -15.05 -23.55
C LYS A 139 14.23 -15.07 -25.03
N CYS A 140 13.93 -14.01 -25.78
CA CYS A 140 14.43 -13.79 -27.13
C CYS A 140 15.96 -13.54 -27.10
N LYS A 141 16.73 -14.60 -26.86
CA LYS A 141 18.20 -14.63 -26.93
C LYS A 141 18.67 -14.30 -28.34
N LYS A 142 18.75 -13.01 -28.69
CA LYS A 142 19.52 -12.52 -29.85
C LYS A 142 20.17 -11.14 -29.64
N MET A 143 20.05 -10.52 -28.46
CA MET A 143 20.66 -9.21 -28.16
C MET A 143 21.73 -9.29 -27.05
N PRO A 144 22.82 -8.52 -27.15
CA PRO A 144 23.82 -8.42 -26.10
C PRO A 144 23.22 -7.76 -24.83
N PRO A 145 23.66 -8.14 -23.61
CA PRO A 145 23.04 -7.71 -22.35
C PRO A 145 22.93 -6.19 -22.14
N LYS A 146 23.87 -5.40 -22.68
CA LYS A 146 23.85 -3.93 -22.55
C LYS A 146 22.71 -3.29 -23.36
N GLU A 147 22.39 -3.83 -24.52
CA GLU A 147 21.32 -3.31 -25.39
C GLU A 147 19.93 -3.69 -24.87
N LEU A 148 19.83 -4.86 -24.23
CA LEU A 148 18.60 -5.31 -23.55
C LEU A 148 18.21 -4.39 -22.39
N ASP A 149 19.19 -3.98 -21.58
CA ASP A 149 18.99 -3.02 -20.49
C ASP A 149 18.46 -1.67 -20.98
N SER A 150 19.07 -1.11 -22.04
CA SER A 150 18.62 0.15 -22.63
C SER A 150 17.21 0.03 -23.22
N ALA A 151 16.91 -1.06 -23.91
CA ALA A 151 15.60 -1.30 -24.49
C ALA A 151 14.50 -1.40 -23.43
N ILE A 152 14.76 -2.13 -22.33
CA ILE A 152 13.81 -2.25 -21.21
C ILE A 152 13.58 -0.90 -20.53
N LEU A 153 14.64 -0.12 -20.27
CA LEU A 153 14.52 1.21 -19.66
C LEU A 153 13.78 2.21 -20.58
N GLN A 154 13.95 2.09 -21.89
CA GLN A 154 13.25 2.89 -22.89
C GLN A 154 11.77 2.49 -22.99
N GLU A 155 11.45 1.20 -22.93
CA GLU A 155 10.08 0.72 -22.87
C GLU A 155 9.36 1.22 -21.61
N ILE A 156 10.02 1.16 -20.44
CA ILE A 156 9.49 1.72 -19.18
C ILE A 156 9.22 3.22 -19.32
N ARG A 157 10.13 3.96 -19.98
CA ARG A 157 9.97 5.40 -20.23
C ARG A 157 8.74 5.69 -21.11
N ASN A 158 8.51 4.85 -22.12
CA ASN A 158 7.42 4.99 -23.11
C ASN A 158 6.04 4.58 -22.58
N LEU A 159 5.95 3.92 -21.41
CA LEU A 159 4.67 3.57 -20.80
C LEU A 159 3.84 4.82 -20.48
N LYS A 160 2.55 4.81 -20.85
CA LYS A 160 1.56 5.83 -20.49
C LYS A 160 1.07 5.65 -19.04
N ILE A 161 1.98 5.74 -18.07
CA ILE A 161 1.71 5.66 -16.63
C ILE A 161 2.33 6.86 -15.89
N ALA A 162 1.91 7.09 -14.64
CA ALA A 162 2.47 8.15 -13.78
C ALA A 162 3.99 7.97 -13.56
N ASP A 163 4.73 9.06 -13.49
CA ASP A 163 6.21 9.04 -13.43
C ASP A 163 6.77 8.34 -12.19
N GLU A 164 6.13 8.50 -11.03
CA GLU A 164 6.49 7.76 -9.81
C GLU A 164 6.51 6.24 -10.03
N ARG A 165 5.55 5.73 -10.82
CA ARG A 165 5.47 4.30 -11.13
C ARG A 165 6.53 3.86 -12.13
N LYS A 166 6.89 4.73 -13.09
CA LYS A 166 8.02 4.44 -13.98
C LYS A 166 9.29 4.28 -13.15
N GLU A 167 9.47 5.13 -12.13
CA GLU A 167 10.64 5.07 -11.26
C GLU A 167 10.66 3.79 -10.41
N ASP A 168 9.53 3.40 -9.82
CA ASP A 168 9.40 2.12 -9.10
C ASP A 168 9.76 0.93 -10.00
N MET A 169 9.27 0.90 -11.24
CA MET A 169 9.56 -0.16 -12.21
C MET A 169 11.04 -0.22 -12.60
N LYS A 170 11.70 0.93 -12.77
CA LYS A 170 13.15 1.00 -13.00
C LYS A 170 13.94 0.43 -11.82
N ILE A 171 13.53 0.78 -10.59
CA ILE A 171 14.22 0.30 -9.39
C ILE A 171 14.05 -1.22 -9.26
N GLN A 172 12.84 -1.73 -9.44
CA GLN A 172 12.53 -3.17 -9.43
C GLN A 172 13.39 -3.95 -10.44
N TYR A 173 13.51 -3.43 -11.66
CA TYR A 173 14.36 -4.02 -12.68
C TYR A 173 15.85 -4.05 -12.29
N LYS A 174 16.39 -2.92 -11.80
CA LYS A 174 17.78 -2.82 -11.34
C LYS A 174 18.09 -3.79 -10.20
N LEU A 175 17.13 -4.01 -9.30
CA LEU A 175 17.27 -4.93 -8.16
C LEU A 175 17.26 -6.38 -8.59
N ARG A 176 16.32 -6.76 -9.48
CA ARG A 176 16.26 -8.12 -10.06
C ARG A 176 17.56 -8.47 -10.79
N LYS A 177 18.16 -7.51 -11.50
CA LYS A 177 19.48 -7.66 -12.14
C LYS A 177 20.61 -7.91 -11.14
N LYS A 178 20.56 -7.29 -9.95
CA LYS A 178 21.53 -7.50 -8.87
C LYS A 178 21.27 -8.79 -8.06
N GLY A 179 20.32 -9.64 -8.48
CA GLY A 179 19.92 -10.85 -7.75
C GLY A 179 19.02 -10.59 -6.54
N GLY A 180 18.57 -9.34 -6.32
CA GLY A 180 17.67 -8.99 -5.23
C GLY A 180 16.20 -9.09 -5.65
N HIS A 181 15.43 -9.94 -4.98
CA HIS A 181 13.97 -9.85 -5.03
C HIS A 181 13.50 -8.69 -4.14
N LEU A 182 13.09 -7.57 -4.72
CA LEU A 182 12.22 -6.64 -4.01
C LEU A 182 10.77 -7.02 -4.26
N SER A 183 10.16 -7.71 -3.30
CA SER A 183 8.70 -7.79 -3.29
C SER A 183 8.12 -6.37 -3.24
N TYR A 184 6.98 -6.15 -3.90
CA TYR A 184 6.17 -4.93 -3.78
C TYR A 184 5.65 -4.66 -2.34
N GLU A 185 6.00 -5.51 -1.38
CA GLU A 185 5.79 -5.32 0.06
C GLU A 185 6.93 -4.52 0.72
N ASN A 186 8.09 -4.43 0.07
CA ASN A 186 9.27 -3.72 0.58
C ASN A 186 9.42 -2.30 0.01
N MET A 187 8.50 -1.86 -0.85
CA MET A 187 8.42 -0.49 -1.35
C MET A 187 7.17 0.20 -0.83
N ARG A 188 7.40 0.93 0.28
CA ARG A 188 6.58 1.99 0.88
C ARG A 188 5.27 1.59 1.58
#